data_AF-A0A496VG01-F1
#
_entry.id   AF-A0A496VG01-F1
#
_cell.length_a   1.000
_cell.length_b   1.000
_cell.length_c   1.000
_cell.angle_alpha   90.00
_cell.angle_beta   90.00
_cell.angle_gamma   90.00
#
_symmetry.space_group_name_H-M   'P 1'
#
loop_
_entity.id
_entity.type
_entity.pdbx_description
1 polymer ?
#
loop_
_entity_poly.entity_id
_entity_poly.type
_entity_poly.pdbx_seq_one_letter_code
_entity_poly.pdbx_strand_id
1 'polypeptide(L)'
;MLKAIQQEVTIQPDGIVTLRSPELRPGLRANVIVILTETSLPPPQPNEAIQNEESEVQPPLTELLESVAAEKERMTLNYRKKVFLAVVPIEEVDVIKQLEHCLDDYTNGPLDSIRVDDALGDFLNRKTTKNTRLKVIYQNKVFLAVVPIEDVYLIEELEDCIDSADANDALKESVETGTIFSEQLDKELGW
;
A
#
# COMPACT_ATOMS: atom_id res chain seq x y z
N MET A 1 -11.72 -19.13 46.74
CA MET A 1 -12.75 -18.28 46.08
C MET A 1 -12.01 -17.36 45.14
N LEU A 2 -12.20 -17.50 43.83
CA LEU A 2 -11.52 -16.66 42.84
C LEU A 2 -12.29 -15.35 42.68
N LYS A 3 -11.61 -14.21 42.76
CA LYS A 3 -12.17 -12.90 42.47
C LYS A 3 -11.61 -12.42 41.14
N ALA A 4 -12.48 -12.03 40.23
CA ALA A 4 -12.11 -11.43 38.95
C ALA A 4 -12.29 -9.91 39.04
N ILE A 5 -11.31 -9.18 38.51
CA ILE A 5 -11.34 -7.71 38.40
C ILE A 5 -11.48 -7.40 36.92
N GLN A 6 -12.59 -6.78 36.53
CA GLN A 6 -12.81 -6.25 35.19
C GLN A 6 -12.71 -4.74 35.26
N GLN A 7 -11.77 -4.16 34.52
CA GLN A 7 -11.59 -2.71 34.42
C GLN A 7 -11.46 -2.35 32.95
N GLU A 8 -12.31 -1.46 32.48
CA GLU A 8 -12.19 -0.85 31.16
C GLU A 8 -11.23 0.33 31.25
N VAL A 9 -10.27 0.38 30.33
CA VAL A 9 -9.19 1.37 30.33
C VAL A 9 -8.91 1.80 28.90
N THR A 10 -8.75 3.10 28.69
CA THR A 10 -8.29 3.64 27.41
C THR A 10 -6.78 3.47 27.32
N ILE A 11 -6.30 2.95 26.19
CA ILE A 11 -4.87 2.81 25.93
C ILE A 11 -4.29 4.21 25.68
N GLN A 12 -3.31 4.60 26.49
CA GLN A 12 -2.60 5.86 26.30
C GLN A 12 -1.66 5.78 25.08
N PRO A 13 -1.25 6.92 24.48
CA PRO A 13 -0.39 6.93 23.29
C PRO A 13 0.97 6.23 23.48
N ASP A 14 1.45 6.12 24.72
CA ASP A 14 2.68 5.41 25.08
C ASP A 14 2.50 3.88 25.20
N GLY A 15 1.28 3.38 25.02
CA GLY A 15 0.93 1.97 25.11
C GLY A 15 0.90 1.40 26.53
N ILE A 16 1.01 2.23 27.58
CA ILE A 16 1.07 1.75 28.97
C ILE A 16 -0.34 1.64 29.57
N VAL A 17 -0.67 0.44 30.06
CA VAL A 17 -1.91 0.17 30.81
C VAL A 17 -1.58 -0.04 32.28
N THR A 18 -2.05 0.87 33.15
CA THR A 18 -1.85 0.78 34.60
C THR A 18 -3.10 0.19 35.28
N LEU A 19 -2.96 -1.00 35.86
CA LEU A 19 -4.00 -1.64 36.67
C LEU A 19 -3.78 -1.35 38.16
N ARG A 20 -4.78 -0.78 38.84
CA ARG A 20 -4.73 -0.50 40.29
C ARG A 20 -5.89 -1.21 40.98
N SER A 21 -5.59 -2.09 41.93
CA SER A 21 -6.60 -2.73 42.76
C SER A 21 -6.14 -2.83 44.22
N PRO A 22 -6.99 -2.49 45.20
CA PRO A 22 -6.69 -2.65 46.62
C PRO A 22 -6.58 -4.14 47.05
N GLU A 23 -6.99 -5.07 46.18
CA GLU A 23 -6.91 -6.51 46.43
C GLU A 23 -5.55 -7.12 46.01
N LEU A 24 -4.77 -6.42 45.18
CA LEU A 24 -3.43 -6.85 44.77
C LEU A 24 -2.40 -6.49 45.86
N ARG A 25 -2.01 -7.50 46.63
CA ARG A 25 -1.00 -7.40 47.71
C ARG A 25 0.31 -8.07 47.30
N PRO A 26 1.47 -7.60 47.80
CA PRO A 26 2.76 -8.25 47.53
C PRO A 26 2.71 -9.75 47.86
N GLY A 27 3.26 -10.57 46.96
CA GLY A 27 3.31 -12.04 47.11
C GLY A 27 2.12 -12.81 46.50
N LEU A 28 1.09 -12.12 45.98
CA LEU A 28 0.01 -12.76 45.25
C LEU A 28 0.36 -12.96 43.77
N ARG A 29 -0.11 -14.07 43.18
CA ARG A 29 -0.07 -14.30 41.74
C ARG A 29 -1.41 -13.90 41.14
N ALA A 30 -1.38 -13.07 40.11
CA ALA A 30 -2.56 -12.65 39.35
C ALA A 30 -2.40 -13.04 37.88
N ASN A 31 -3.50 -13.47 37.26
CA ASN A 31 -3.58 -13.67 35.81
C ASN A 31 -4.30 -12.46 35.21
N VAL A 32 -3.71 -11.84 34.20
CA VAL A 32 -4.28 -10.69 33.51
C VAL A 32 -4.83 -11.14 32.16
N ILE A 33 -6.09 -10.82 31.88
CA ILE A 33 -6.72 -11.06 30.58
C ILE A 33 -6.96 -9.69 29.94
N VAL A 34 -6.40 -9.46 28.75
CA VAL A 34 -6.56 -8.23 27.99
C VAL A 34 -7.51 -8.49 26.83
N ILE A 35 -8.60 -7.72 26.75
CA ILE A 35 -9.56 -7.76 25.65
C ILE A 35 -9.51 -6.39 24.98
N LEU A 36 -9.07 -6.36 23.72
CA LEU A 36 -9.06 -5.15 22.90
C LEU A 36 -10.43 -5.01 22.24
N THR A 37 -11.08 -3.87 22.46
CA THR A 37 -12.35 -3.53 21.81
C THR A 37 -12.13 -2.26 21.01
N GLU A 38 -12.39 -2.32 19.71
CA GLU A 38 -12.38 -1.13 18.86
C GLU A 38 -13.70 -0.39 19.06
N THR A 39 -13.66 0.67 19.87
CA THR A 39 -14.77 1.62 19.91
C THR A 39 -14.68 2.48 18.65
N SER A 40 -15.63 2.29 17.72
CA SER A 40 -15.82 3.21 16.60
C SER A 40 -16.05 4.60 17.16
N LEU A 41 -15.10 5.51 16.96
CA LEU A 41 -15.19 6.89 17.43
C LEU A 41 -16.46 7.55 16.84
N PRO A 42 -17.26 8.28 17.64
CA PRO A 42 -18.25 9.18 17.09
C PRO A 42 -17.55 10.25 16.22
N PRO A 43 -18.21 10.74 15.15
CA PRO A 43 -17.60 11.66 14.20
C PRO A 43 -17.04 12.90 14.90
N PRO A 44 -15.86 13.39 14.49
CA PRO A 44 -15.21 14.52 15.14
C PRO A 44 -16.05 15.78 14.98
N GLN A 45 -16.31 16.47 16.09
CA GLN A 45 -16.87 17.82 16.05
C GLN A 45 -15.80 18.80 15.53
N PRO A 46 -16.19 19.77 14.69
CA PRO A 46 -15.26 20.75 14.15
C PRO A 46 -15.02 21.80 15.23
N ASN A 47 -13.84 21.78 15.85
CA ASN A 47 -13.04 22.95 16.26
C ASN A 47 -12.00 22.50 17.29
N GLU A 48 -10.75 22.37 16.84
CA GLU A 48 -9.59 23.09 17.38
C GLU A 48 -8.33 22.56 16.66
N ALA A 49 -7.72 23.46 15.90
CA ALA A 49 -6.42 23.29 15.25
C ALA A 49 -5.32 23.31 16.35
N ILE A 50 -4.08 22.83 16.22
CA ILE A 50 -3.12 22.69 15.12
C ILE A 50 -2.08 21.66 15.62
N GLN A 51 -1.56 20.78 14.76
CA GLN A 51 -0.11 20.55 14.69
C GLN A 51 0.27 20.06 13.30
N ASN A 52 1.07 20.90 12.65
CA ASN A 52 1.59 20.78 11.30
C ASN A 52 2.42 19.49 11.14
N GLU A 53 1.93 18.57 10.33
CA GLU A 53 2.80 17.90 9.36
C GLU A 53 2.43 18.52 8.01
N GLU A 54 3.44 18.93 7.23
CA GLU A 54 3.27 19.28 5.82
C GLU A 54 2.71 18.05 5.10
N SER A 55 1.38 17.92 5.11
CA SER A 55 0.68 17.05 4.20
C SER A 55 0.76 17.76 2.85
N GLU A 56 1.74 17.39 2.03
CA GLU A 56 1.47 17.29 0.61
C GLU A 56 0.10 16.62 0.50
N VAL A 57 -0.85 17.32 -0.11
CA VAL A 57 -2.20 16.79 -0.32
C VAL A 57 -2.04 15.73 -1.41
N GLN A 58 -1.52 14.56 -1.04
CA GLN A 58 -1.48 13.42 -1.93
C GLN A 58 -2.93 13.02 -2.19
N PRO A 59 -3.34 12.91 -3.46
CA PRO A 59 -4.69 12.50 -3.79
C PRO A 59 -4.98 11.13 -3.17
N PRO A 60 -6.25 10.87 -2.79
CA PRO A 60 -6.64 9.57 -2.28
C PRO A 60 -6.22 8.46 -3.25
N LEU A 61 -5.81 7.31 -2.71
CA LEU A 61 -5.35 6.16 -3.51
C LEU A 61 -6.32 5.83 -4.66
N THR A 62 -7.62 5.94 -4.44
CA THR A 62 -8.64 5.71 -5.48
C THR A 62 -8.50 6.66 -6.67
N GLU A 63 -8.23 7.94 -6.44
CA GLU A 63 -8.06 8.93 -7.50
C GLU A 63 -6.80 8.67 -8.34
N LEU A 64 -5.70 8.27 -7.68
CA LEU A 64 -4.46 7.84 -8.38
C LEU A 64 -4.70 6.61 -9.26
N LEU A 65 -5.49 5.65 -8.78
CA LEU A 65 -5.78 4.44 -9.57
C LEU A 65 -6.74 4.73 -10.72
N GLU A 66 -7.64 5.70 -10.55
CA GLU A 66 -8.52 6.17 -11.62
C GLU A 66 -7.73 6.90 -12.71
N SER A 67 -6.72 7.70 -12.36
CA SER A 67 -5.85 8.34 -13.35
C SER A 67 -5.03 7.31 -14.13
N VAL A 68 -4.43 6.32 -13.47
CA VAL A 68 -3.73 5.21 -14.12
C VAL A 68 -4.62 4.52 -15.15
N ALA A 69 -5.86 4.20 -14.79
CA ALA A 69 -6.80 3.57 -15.71
C ALA A 69 -7.21 4.49 -16.87
N ALA A 70 -7.39 5.79 -16.62
CA ALA A 70 -7.87 6.75 -17.61
C ALA A 70 -6.78 7.17 -18.61
N GLU A 71 -5.57 7.39 -18.11
CA GLU A 71 -4.42 7.91 -18.86
C GLU A 71 -3.55 6.79 -19.42
N LYS A 72 -3.80 5.54 -18.98
CA LYS A 72 -3.01 4.35 -19.33
C LYS A 72 -1.54 4.49 -18.95
N GLU A 73 -1.30 5.13 -17.82
CA GLU A 73 0.04 5.30 -17.27
C GLU A 73 0.34 4.22 -16.23
N ARG A 74 1.53 3.65 -16.31
CA ARG A 74 2.06 2.76 -15.28
C ARG A 74 2.53 3.62 -14.10
N MET A 75 2.34 3.13 -12.89
CA MET A 75 2.73 3.88 -11.70
C MET A 75 3.29 2.96 -10.62
N THR A 76 4.34 3.41 -9.96
CA THR A 76 4.82 2.83 -8.71
C THR A 76 4.53 3.79 -7.57
N LEU A 77 4.07 3.30 -6.42
CA LEU A 77 3.80 4.15 -5.26
C LEU A 77 3.96 3.43 -3.92
N ASN A 78 4.32 4.21 -2.91
CA ASN A 78 4.46 3.73 -1.53
C ASN A 78 3.20 4.05 -0.71
N TYR A 79 2.40 3.04 -0.39
CA TYR A 79 1.20 3.22 0.42
C TYR A 79 1.53 3.12 1.91
N ARG A 80 1.30 4.22 2.63
CA ARG A 80 1.48 4.36 4.09
C ARG A 80 2.87 3.93 4.60
N LYS A 81 3.92 4.05 3.77
CA LYS A 81 5.31 3.64 4.07
C LYS A 81 5.45 2.18 4.52
N LYS A 82 4.52 1.31 4.12
CA LYS A 82 4.48 -0.11 4.51
C LYS A 82 4.46 -1.06 3.33
N VAL A 83 3.84 -0.63 2.23
CA VAL A 83 3.75 -1.45 1.03
C VAL A 83 4.11 -0.63 -0.19
N PHE A 84 4.79 -1.28 -1.10
CA PHE A 84 5.01 -0.81 -2.44
C PHE A 84 3.91 -1.38 -3.34
N LEU A 85 3.40 -0.54 -4.25
CA LEU A 85 2.43 -0.92 -5.25
C LEU A 85 3.03 -0.63 -6.62
N ALA A 86 3.16 -1.66 -7.45
CA ALA A 86 3.32 -1.51 -8.89
C ALA A 86 1.94 -1.63 -9.53
N VAL A 87 1.49 -0.55 -10.18
CA VAL A 87 0.14 -0.37 -10.71
C VAL A 87 0.21 -0.28 -12.23
N VAL A 88 -0.60 -1.09 -12.91
CA VAL A 88 -0.65 -1.13 -14.37
C VAL A 88 -2.11 -1.20 -14.83
N PRO A 89 -2.50 -0.51 -15.92
CA PRO A 89 -3.83 -0.66 -16.52
C PRO A 89 -4.12 -2.11 -16.90
N ILE A 90 -5.36 -2.58 -16.71
CA ILE A 90 -5.72 -3.98 -16.95
C ILE A 90 -5.59 -4.40 -18.42
N GLU A 91 -5.64 -3.42 -19.33
CA GLU A 91 -5.51 -3.61 -20.77
C GLU A 91 -4.08 -4.00 -21.17
N GLU A 92 -3.08 -3.73 -20.33
CA GLU A 92 -1.67 -4.01 -20.61
C GLU A 92 -1.28 -5.45 -20.27
N VAL A 93 -1.94 -6.39 -20.93
CA VAL A 93 -1.83 -7.82 -20.67
C VAL A 93 -0.38 -8.33 -20.69
N ASP A 94 0.48 -7.79 -21.55
CA ASP A 94 1.87 -8.25 -21.65
C ASP A 94 2.77 -7.71 -20.55
N VAL A 95 2.47 -6.54 -19.98
CA VAL A 95 3.17 -6.00 -18.82
C VAL A 95 2.71 -6.71 -17.55
N ILE A 96 1.40 -6.97 -17.44
CA ILE A 96 0.85 -7.76 -16.34
C ILE A 96 1.52 -9.13 -16.28
N LYS A 97 1.68 -9.83 -17.40
CA LYS A 97 2.40 -11.13 -17.44
C LYS A 97 3.85 -11.01 -16.98
N GLN A 98 4.54 -9.93 -17.37
CA GLN A 98 5.91 -9.69 -16.91
C GLN A 98 5.93 -9.52 -15.40
N LEU A 99 5.10 -8.63 -14.85
CA LEU A 99 4.99 -8.44 -13.40
C LEU A 99 4.59 -9.72 -12.66
N GLU A 100 3.69 -10.52 -13.22
CA GLU A 100 3.34 -11.82 -12.66
C GLU A 100 4.54 -12.76 -12.59
N HIS A 101 5.37 -12.79 -13.64
CA HIS A 101 6.61 -13.56 -13.64
C HIS A 101 7.60 -13.04 -12.58
N CYS A 102 7.79 -11.71 -12.51
CA CYS A 102 8.67 -11.07 -11.52
C CYS A 102 8.19 -11.37 -10.09
N LEU A 103 6.88 -11.45 -9.85
CA LEU A 103 6.31 -11.85 -8.54
C LEU A 103 6.47 -13.34 -8.23
N ASP A 104 6.20 -14.21 -9.21
CA ASP A 104 6.14 -15.65 -9.00
C ASP A 104 7.54 -16.23 -8.72
N ASP A 105 8.60 -15.69 -9.35
CA ASP A 105 9.99 -16.13 -9.16
C ASP A 105 10.48 -16.03 -7.71
N TYR A 106 9.90 -15.10 -6.93
CA TYR A 106 10.27 -14.86 -5.54
C TYR A 106 9.37 -15.60 -4.54
N THR A 107 8.32 -16.25 -5.01
CA THR A 107 7.34 -16.95 -4.15
C THR A 107 7.47 -18.47 -4.30
N ASN A 108 7.18 -19.21 -3.21
CA ASN A 108 7.19 -20.68 -3.24
C ASN A 108 5.95 -21.26 -3.95
N GLY A 109 5.49 -20.64 -5.03
CA GLY A 109 4.30 -21.00 -5.79
C GLY A 109 3.48 -19.78 -6.24
N PRO A 110 2.66 -19.93 -7.29
CA PRO A 110 1.95 -18.82 -7.91
C PRO A 110 1.01 -18.13 -6.92
N LEU A 111 1.02 -16.80 -6.92
CA LEU A 111 0.08 -16.02 -6.13
C LEU A 111 -1.31 -16.03 -6.80
N ASP A 112 -2.35 -16.27 -6.00
CA ASP A 112 -3.73 -16.12 -6.44
C ASP A 112 -4.06 -14.64 -6.65
N SER A 113 -4.75 -14.35 -7.76
CA SER A 113 -5.28 -13.01 -8.04
C SER A 113 -6.54 -12.71 -7.22
N ILE A 114 -6.52 -11.59 -6.49
CA ILE A 114 -7.64 -11.14 -5.66
C ILE A 114 -8.34 -9.98 -6.35
N ARG A 115 -9.66 -10.09 -6.52
CA ARG A 115 -10.49 -8.99 -7.05
C ARG A 115 -11.03 -8.12 -5.92
N VAL A 116 -10.91 -6.82 -6.08
CA VAL A 116 -11.39 -5.82 -5.12
C VAL A 116 -12.22 -4.79 -5.89
N ASP A 117 -13.52 -4.73 -5.60
CA ASP A 117 -14.43 -3.81 -6.27
C ASP A 117 -14.44 -2.44 -5.58
N ASP A 118 -14.47 -2.42 -4.25
CA ASP A 118 -14.46 -1.18 -3.44
C ASP A 118 -13.56 -1.31 -2.20
N ALA A 119 -13.19 -0.16 -1.63
CA ALA A 119 -12.42 -0.03 -0.38
C ALA A 119 -11.02 -0.70 -0.40
N LEU A 120 -10.25 -0.47 -1.47
CA LEU A 120 -8.89 -0.99 -1.60
C LEU A 120 -7.99 -0.60 -0.42
N GLY A 121 -8.08 0.63 0.08
CA GLY A 121 -7.29 1.08 1.22
C GLY A 121 -7.52 0.20 2.46
N ASP A 122 -8.77 -0.15 2.76
CA ASP A 122 -9.14 -1.03 3.88
C ASP A 122 -8.76 -2.49 3.62
N PHE A 123 -8.85 -2.93 2.36
CA PHE A 123 -8.34 -4.24 1.95
C PHE A 123 -6.84 -4.35 2.22
N LEU A 124 -6.05 -3.39 1.72
CA LEU A 124 -4.60 -3.34 1.93
C LEU A 124 -4.30 -3.31 3.42
N ASN A 125 -4.90 -2.39 4.18
CA ASN A 125 -4.69 -2.29 5.64
C ASN A 125 -4.93 -3.60 6.40
N ARG A 126 -5.89 -4.43 5.97
CA ARG A 126 -6.22 -5.71 6.61
C ARG A 126 -5.36 -6.87 6.15
N LYS A 127 -5.00 -6.90 4.87
CA LYS A 127 -4.32 -8.04 4.24
C LYS A 127 -2.81 -7.92 4.23
N THR A 128 -2.27 -6.71 4.23
CA THR A 128 -0.83 -6.49 4.20
C THR A 128 -0.28 -6.61 5.61
N THR A 129 -0.04 -7.84 6.04
CA THR A 129 0.83 -8.12 7.18
C THR A 129 2.28 -8.14 6.74
N LYS A 130 3.22 -8.15 7.69
CA LYS A 130 4.65 -8.23 7.41
C LYS A 130 4.91 -9.49 6.56
N ASN A 131 5.37 -9.32 5.32
CA ASN A 131 5.68 -10.35 4.32
C ASN A 131 4.52 -10.83 3.41
N THR A 132 3.39 -10.13 3.33
CA THR A 132 2.34 -10.50 2.38
C THR A 132 2.59 -9.85 1.00
N ARG A 133 2.71 -10.69 -0.03
CA ARG A 133 2.72 -10.29 -1.45
C ARG A 133 1.39 -10.67 -2.09
N LEU A 134 0.81 -9.81 -2.91
CA LEU A 134 -0.52 -10.04 -3.51
C LEU A 134 -0.55 -9.60 -4.98
N LYS A 135 -1.30 -10.35 -5.78
CA LYS A 135 -1.80 -9.92 -7.09
C LYS A 135 -3.22 -9.40 -6.88
N VAL A 136 -3.49 -8.13 -7.16
CA VAL A 136 -4.80 -7.51 -6.95
C VAL A 136 -5.33 -6.95 -8.26
N ILE A 137 -6.58 -7.22 -8.56
CA ILE A 137 -7.31 -6.57 -9.66
C ILE A 137 -8.34 -5.64 -9.01
N TYR A 138 -8.15 -4.34 -9.17
CA TYR A 138 -9.04 -3.33 -8.61
C TYR A 138 -10.03 -2.83 -9.66
N GLN A 139 -11.32 -2.91 -9.34
CA GLN A 139 -12.44 -2.49 -10.19
C GLN A 139 -12.43 -3.04 -11.62
N ASN A 140 -11.70 -4.14 -11.86
CA ASN A 140 -11.44 -4.67 -13.20
C ASN A 140 -10.89 -3.60 -14.17
N LYS A 141 -10.13 -2.63 -13.64
CA LYS A 141 -9.52 -1.52 -14.37
C LYS A 141 -8.00 -1.50 -14.25
N VAL A 142 -7.47 -1.88 -13.09
CA VAL A 142 -6.03 -1.86 -12.84
C VAL A 142 -5.60 -3.16 -12.16
N PHE A 143 -4.40 -3.59 -12.52
CA PHE A 143 -3.65 -4.63 -11.82
C PHE A 143 -2.70 -3.96 -10.83
N LEU A 144 -2.58 -4.54 -9.63
CA LEU A 144 -1.62 -4.14 -8.62
C LEU A 144 -0.78 -5.34 -8.17
N ALA A 145 0.52 -5.20 -8.29
CA ALA A 145 1.50 -5.98 -7.55
C ALA A 145 1.71 -5.30 -6.19
N VAL A 146 1.25 -5.95 -5.11
CA VAL A 146 1.38 -5.44 -3.74
C VAL A 146 2.51 -6.19 -3.05
N VAL A 147 3.55 -5.48 -2.63
CA VAL A 147 4.69 -6.09 -1.93
C VAL A 147 5.06 -5.29 -0.67
N PRO A 148 5.60 -5.94 0.37
CA PRO A 148 6.10 -5.23 1.56
C PRO A 148 7.23 -4.27 1.19
N ILE A 149 7.28 -3.10 1.82
CA ILE A 149 8.34 -2.11 1.54
C ILE A 149 9.74 -2.61 1.90
N GLU A 150 9.82 -3.60 2.79
CA GLU A 150 11.07 -4.22 3.21
C GLU A 150 11.65 -5.18 2.15
N ASP A 151 10.87 -5.55 1.14
CA ASP A 151 11.26 -6.50 0.09
C ASP A 151 11.99 -5.79 -1.05
N VAL A 152 13.06 -5.07 -0.71
CA VAL A 152 13.78 -4.15 -1.59
C VAL A 152 14.21 -4.81 -2.91
N TYR A 153 14.69 -6.05 -2.86
CA TYR A 153 15.08 -6.78 -4.08
C TYR A 153 13.91 -7.01 -5.03
N LEU A 154 12.75 -7.42 -4.51
CA LEU A 154 11.57 -7.61 -5.35
C LEU A 154 11.02 -6.27 -5.86
N ILE A 155 11.15 -5.20 -5.07
CA ILE A 155 10.77 -3.85 -5.51
C ILE A 155 11.62 -3.42 -6.71
N GLU A 156 12.95 -3.55 -6.61
CA GLU A 156 13.87 -3.22 -7.71
C GLU A 156 13.52 -4.02 -8.98
N GLU A 157 13.25 -5.32 -8.86
CA GLU A 157 12.85 -6.14 -10.00
C GLU A 157 11.50 -5.70 -10.59
N LEU A 158 10.52 -5.34 -9.76
CA LEU A 158 9.23 -4.84 -10.26
C LEU A 158 9.39 -3.50 -10.98
N GLU A 159 10.25 -2.61 -10.49
CA GLU A 159 10.61 -1.35 -11.15
C GLU A 159 11.31 -1.63 -12.48
N ASP A 160 12.32 -2.52 -12.51
CA ASP A 160 12.99 -2.94 -13.74
C ASP A 160 12.02 -3.54 -14.76
N CYS A 161 11.02 -4.30 -14.31
CA CYS A 161 9.97 -4.87 -15.17
C CYS A 161 9.07 -3.77 -15.78
N ILE A 162 8.76 -2.70 -15.04
CA ILE A 162 8.00 -1.55 -15.56
C ILE A 162 8.86 -0.72 -16.52
N ASP A 163 10.07 -0.35 -16.11
CA ASP A 163 10.99 0.47 -16.89
C ASP A 163 11.35 -0.21 -18.22
N SER A 164 11.54 -1.53 -18.20
CA SER A 164 11.77 -2.32 -19.41
C SER A 164 10.56 -2.29 -20.35
N ALA A 165 9.34 -2.31 -19.81
CA ALA A 165 8.14 -2.19 -20.61
C ALA A 165 8.02 -0.79 -21.23
N ASP A 166 8.34 0.27 -20.50
CA ASP A 166 8.34 1.65 -21.01
C ASP A 166 9.38 1.84 -22.11
N ALA A 167 10.59 1.33 -21.90
CA ALA A 167 11.65 1.34 -22.91
C ALA A 167 11.23 0.59 -24.19
N ASN A 168 10.57 -0.56 -24.04
CA ASN A 168 10.07 -1.33 -25.18
C ASN A 168 8.99 -0.58 -25.96
N ASP A 169 8.11 0.15 -25.27
CA ASP A 169 7.07 0.94 -25.94
C ASP A 169 7.67 2.16 -26.65
N ALA A 170 8.63 2.85 -26.04
CA ALA A 170 9.38 3.93 -26.68
C ALA A 170 10.14 3.43 -27.93
N LEU A 171 10.70 2.22 -27.88
CA LEU A 171 11.34 1.61 -29.06
C LEU A 171 10.34 1.30 -30.18
N LYS A 172 9.16 0.78 -29.86
CA LYS A 172 8.10 0.56 -30.87
C LYS A 172 7.66 1.88 -31.48
N GLU A 173 7.41 2.90 -30.66
CA GLU A 173 7.06 4.24 -31.12
C GLU A 173 8.15 4.77 -32.06
N SER A 174 9.43 4.63 -31.71
CA SER A 174 10.54 5.10 -32.56
C SER A 174 10.57 4.47 -33.96
N VAL A 175 10.08 3.24 -34.09
CA VAL A 175 9.95 2.55 -35.38
C VAL A 175 8.75 3.10 -36.17
N GLU A 176 7.68 3.50 -35.49
CA GLU A 176 6.43 3.96 -36.10
C GLU A 176 6.44 5.46 -36.44
N THR A 177 6.88 6.30 -35.52
CA THR A 177 6.84 7.77 -35.60
C THR A 177 8.21 8.39 -35.89
N GLY A 178 9.28 7.61 -35.72
CA GLY A 178 10.68 8.05 -35.88
C GLY A 178 11.28 8.59 -34.58
N THR A 179 12.54 9.03 -34.66
CA THR A 179 13.25 9.66 -33.53
C THR A 179 13.62 11.09 -33.87
N ILE A 180 13.71 11.96 -32.86
CA ILE A 180 14.26 13.31 -33.01
C ILE A 180 15.75 13.35 -32.67
N PHE A 181 16.47 14.31 -33.25
CA PHE A 181 17.86 14.59 -32.90
C PHE A 181 17.95 15.49 -31.66
N SER A 182 19.09 15.46 -30.96
CA SER A 182 19.32 16.27 -29.75
C SER A 182 19.11 17.76 -30.00
N GLU A 183 19.55 18.28 -31.15
CA GLU A 183 19.42 19.69 -31.49
C GLU A 183 17.95 20.12 -31.69
N GLN A 184 17.10 19.18 -32.12
CA GLN A 184 15.67 19.42 -32.22
C GLN A 184 15.01 19.36 -30.84
N LEU A 185 15.44 18.43 -29.98
CA LEU A 185 14.98 18.34 -28.60
C LEU A 185 15.29 19.61 -27.80
N ASP A 186 16.52 20.13 -27.92
CA ASP A 186 16.93 21.38 -27.24
C ASP A 186 16.03 22.56 -27.65
N LYS A 187 15.69 22.64 -28.94
CA LYS A 187 14.79 23.67 -29.48
C LYS A 187 13.35 23.52 -28.97
N GLU A 188 12.86 22.30 -28.81
CA GLU A 188 11.51 22.03 -28.29
C GLU A 188 11.40 22.30 -26.79
N LEU A 189 12.45 21.99 -26.02
CA LEU A 189 12.52 22.23 -24.57
C LEU A 189 12.91 23.67 -24.21
N GLY A 190 13.43 24.44 -25.16
CA GLY A 190 13.85 25.84 -24.97
C GLY A 190 15.14 25.99 -24.16
N TRP A 191 16.07 25.04 -24.33
CA TRP A 191 17.40 25.05 -23.71
C TRP A 191 18.44 25.86 -24.51
#